data_AF-A0A2G9ULH6-F1
#
_entry.id   AF-A0A2G9ULH6-F1
#
_cell.length_a   1.000
_cell.length_b   1.000
_cell.length_c   1.000
_cell.angle_alpha   90.00
_cell.angle_beta   90.00
_cell.angle_gamma   90.00
#
_symmetry.space_group_name_H-M   'P 1'
#
loop_
_entity.id
_entity.type
_entity.pdbx_description
1 polymer ?
#
loop_
_entity_poly.entity_id
_entity_poly.type
_entity_poly.pdbx_seq_one_letter_code
_entity_poly.pdbx_strand_id
1 'polypeptide(L)'
;MRFEREEKKPITGKQYPSDRVAKTNNQLLLLMTSVGSKRNIMGRGTIALDEREHDGDSCIRERSEMNGYTDLNEWIASTLEYVHRQRPVIAKEELMKDVMGHLCSIVRLHLTWPSSSSDFPSTVIAKIPNTASLVEKLQGVLVDEVQVASAPDDSYLQLIHETEIDTYTMLNKGECVGLAVPFFYGALPFSSPNPCILIEDVNSTKAIDVIDGFDDDKLYKIVDQIVALHVYAFTHDEWEALGEKSLMAEMEDTESYQQFVKMNDSMNQNLRSAYPLLSEGLQLLHKNYTCNHLWYMEQLRHYKSKVNLKFPFKGVLRTMVHGDLWTSNILWRDNDLAAIVDWANCHPGSLTEDLQRVLVTSCSVERRQRLIRPLLEHYFEKVQMKLKKKCKDMPFTFEDLEKDYRRTLPFTCAQTVFALGMWLHTGVLRKGGSDDEARVQEMVARLHSILDETVIAHKWKHTADS
;
A
#
# COMPACT_ATOMS: atom_id res chain seq x y z
N MET A 1 9.13 -49.89 51.18
CA MET A 1 7.80 -49.82 51.82
C MET A 1 6.89 -49.04 50.87
N ARG A 2 5.77 -49.67 50.47
CA ARG A 2 4.65 -49.10 49.71
C ARG A 2 3.83 -48.16 50.60
N PHE A 3 3.13 -47.20 50.00
CA PHE A 3 1.76 -46.70 50.26
C PHE A 3 1.59 -45.45 49.37
N GLU A 4 0.51 -45.14 48.66
CA GLU A 4 -0.67 -45.83 48.13
C GLU A 4 -1.30 -44.87 47.09
N ARG A 5 -2.14 -45.40 46.20
CA ARG A 5 -2.93 -44.66 45.20
C ARG A 5 -4.18 -44.05 45.83
N GLU A 6 -4.64 -42.90 45.33
CA GLU A 6 -6.06 -42.57 45.29
C GLU A 6 -6.50 -42.12 43.89
N GLU A 7 -7.42 -42.89 43.30
CA GLU A 7 -8.29 -42.50 42.19
C GLU A 7 -9.68 -42.13 42.75
N LYS A 8 -10.33 -41.12 42.16
CA LYS A 8 -11.80 -40.97 41.99
C LYS A 8 -12.08 -39.69 41.17
N LYS A 9 -12.40 -39.80 39.88
CA LYS A 9 -13.71 -39.96 39.21
C LYS A 9 -14.41 -38.63 38.82
N PRO A 10 -15.16 -38.61 37.69
CA PRO A 10 -15.40 -37.43 36.86
C PRO A 10 -16.69 -36.68 37.20
N ILE A 11 -16.72 -35.36 36.94
CA ILE A 11 -17.93 -34.54 37.07
C ILE A 11 -18.61 -34.41 35.71
N THR A 12 -19.85 -34.89 35.68
CA THR A 12 -20.81 -34.84 34.58
C THR A 12 -21.47 -33.47 34.41
N GLY A 13 -21.84 -33.22 33.15
CA GLY A 13 -22.73 -32.21 32.57
C GLY A 13 -23.62 -31.32 33.45
N LYS A 14 -23.73 -30.06 33.02
CA LYS A 14 -24.92 -29.23 33.16
C LYS A 14 -25.21 -28.50 31.84
N GLN A 15 -26.24 -28.97 31.14
CA GLN A 15 -27.10 -28.19 30.25
C GLN A 15 -27.90 -27.18 31.08
N TYR A 16 -28.22 -26.00 30.52
CA TYR A 16 -29.44 -25.18 30.68
C TYR A 16 -29.20 -23.81 29.98
N PRO A 17 -30.24 -22.99 29.66
CA PRO A 17 -31.24 -23.17 28.63
C PRO A 17 -31.33 -21.95 27.66
N SER A 18 -32.09 -22.14 26.60
CA SER A 18 -32.58 -21.11 25.69
C SER A 18 -33.68 -20.22 26.31
N ASP A 19 -33.72 -18.97 25.84
CA ASP A 19 -34.83 -18.00 25.77
C ASP A 19 -35.39 -17.31 27.02
N ARG A 20 -35.24 -15.97 27.06
CA ARG A 20 -36.28 -14.91 27.21
C ARG A 20 -35.61 -13.53 27.38
N VAL A 21 -35.71 -12.61 26.40
CA VAL A 21 -36.72 -11.53 26.21
C VAL A 21 -36.74 -10.42 27.28
N ALA A 22 -36.34 -9.20 26.86
CA ALA A 22 -36.94 -7.89 27.19
C ALA A 22 -36.26 -6.83 26.27
N LYS A 23 -36.84 -6.33 25.17
CA LYS A 23 -37.91 -5.33 24.99
C LYS A 23 -37.74 -4.02 25.78
N THR A 24 -37.41 -2.95 25.04
CA THR A 24 -37.93 -1.56 25.14
C THR A 24 -37.49 -0.85 23.83
N ASN A 25 -38.37 -0.67 22.83
CA ASN A 25 -39.25 0.50 22.54
C ASN A 25 -38.46 1.83 22.45
N ASN A 26 -38.57 2.71 21.44
CA ASN A 26 -39.67 3.00 20.51
C ASN A 26 -39.22 3.88 19.31
N GLN A 27 -39.84 3.61 18.15
CA GLN A 27 -40.43 4.52 17.14
C GLN A 27 -39.62 5.68 16.51
N LEU A 28 -39.48 5.64 15.18
CA LEU A 28 -40.39 6.22 14.16
C LEU A 28 -39.95 5.67 12.76
N LEU A 29 -40.69 4.88 11.95
CA LEU A 29 -42.04 4.88 11.35
C LEU A 29 -42.05 5.36 9.86
N LEU A 30 -42.26 4.37 8.97
CA LEU A 30 -42.97 4.30 7.65
C LEU A 30 -42.71 5.37 6.55
N LEU A 31 -42.82 5.13 5.24
CA LEU A 31 -43.75 4.37 4.36
C LEU A 31 -42.97 3.96 3.07
N MET A 32 -43.34 3.05 2.16
CA MET A 32 -44.41 2.07 2.01
C MET A 32 -43.98 1.02 0.95
N THR A 33 -44.58 -0.15 1.07
CA THR A 33 -44.49 -1.35 0.22
C THR A 33 -45.35 -1.31 -1.04
N SER A 34 -45.03 -2.22 -1.99
CA SER A 34 -45.95 -3.17 -2.67
C SER A 34 -46.40 -2.94 -4.14
N VAL A 35 -45.90 -3.84 -4.99
CA VAL A 35 -46.61 -4.74 -5.95
C VAL A 35 -47.50 -4.15 -7.07
N GLY A 36 -47.18 -4.52 -8.32
CA GLY A 36 -48.16 -5.21 -9.19
C GLY A 36 -48.58 -4.62 -10.55
N SER A 37 -48.09 -5.25 -11.62
CA SER A 37 -48.84 -5.71 -12.82
C SER A 37 -49.46 -4.74 -13.87
N LYS A 38 -48.93 -4.88 -15.10
CA LYS A 38 -49.56 -4.90 -16.45
C LYS A 38 -50.69 -3.93 -16.83
N ARG A 39 -50.51 -3.24 -17.97
CA ARG A 39 -51.39 -3.32 -19.17
C ARG A 39 -50.82 -2.61 -20.41
N ASN A 40 -50.85 -3.33 -21.54
CA ASN A 40 -50.74 -2.83 -22.91
C ASN A 40 -51.97 -2.01 -23.32
N ILE A 41 -51.80 -0.94 -24.10
CA ILE A 41 -52.73 -0.49 -25.15
C ILE A 41 -51.93 0.09 -26.34
N MET A 42 -52.23 -0.43 -27.55
CA MET A 42 -51.78 0.04 -28.86
C MET A 42 -52.50 1.31 -29.32
N GLY A 43 -51.83 2.14 -30.13
CA GLY A 43 -52.48 3.16 -30.98
C GLY A 43 -51.53 3.68 -32.07
N ARG A 44 -51.93 3.53 -33.33
CA ARG A 44 -51.20 3.81 -34.60
C ARG A 44 -51.15 5.30 -34.96
N GLY A 45 -50.18 5.71 -35.81
CA GLY A 45 -50.42 6.73 -36.85
C GLY A 45 -49.28 7.66 -37.31
N THR A 46 -48.42 7.19 -38.22
CA THR A 46 -47.95 7.78 -39.52
C THR A 46 -47.37 9.21 -39.71
N ILE A 47 -46.27 9.25 -40.51
CA ILE A 47 -45.73 10.29 -41.44
C ILE A 47 -44.87 11.41 -40.82
N ALA A 48 -43.78 11.95 -41.38
CA ALA A 48 -42.68 11.62 -42.30
C ALA A 48 -41.85 12.93 -42.47
N LEU A 49 -40.50 12.85 -42.54
CA LEU A 49 -39.55 13.77 -43.23
C LEU A 49 -39.54 15.27 -42.77
N ASP A 50 -38.47 16.05 -42.72
CA ASP A 50 -37.02 15.99 -42.97
C ASP A 50 -36.47 17.37 -42.52
N GLU A 51 -35.15 17.49 -42.42
CA GLU A 51 -34.33 18.70 -42.53
C GLU A 51 -33.97 19.57 -41.30
N ARG A 52 -32.64 19.57 -41.08
CA ARG A 52 -31.72 20.67 -40.75
C ARG A 52 -31.19 20.76 -39.31
N GLU A 53 -30.11 20.01 -39.13
CA GLU A 53 -28.97 20.31 -38.25
C GLU A 53 -28.38 21.71 -38.53
N HIS A 54 -28.17 22.48 -37.46
CA HIS A 54 -27.11 23.49 -37.42
C HIS A 54 -26.46 23.51 -36.03
N ASP A 55 -25.14 23.29 -36.07
CA ASP A 55 -24.11 23.39 -35.03
C ASP A 55 -24.46 24.21 -33.79
N GLY A 56 -24.45 23.55 -32.62
CA GLY A 56 -24.51 24.20 -31.32
C GLY A 56 -23.86 23.44 -30.16
N ASP A 57 -23.35 22.22 -30.37
CA ASP A 57 -23.04 21.29 -29.25
C ASP A 57 -21.54 21.06 -28.96
N SER A 58 -20.63 21.59 -29.78
CA SER A 58 -19.18 21.41 -29.53
C SER A 58 -18.61 22.33 -28.45
N CYS A 59 -19.17 23.53 -28.27
CA CYS A 59 -18.64 24.52 -27.32
C CYS A 59 -19.12 24.32 -25.87
N ILE A 60 -20.18 23.53 -25.65
CA ILE A 60 -20.74 23.27 -24.32
C ILE A 60 -20.05 22.08 -23.64
N ARG A 61 -19.58 21.09 -24.42
CA ARG A 61 -18.86 19.91 -23.89
C ARG A 61 -17.44 20.22 -23.42
N GLU A 62 -16.70 21.10 -24.11
CA GLU A 62 -15.37 21.52 -23.63
C GLU A 62 -15.43 22.41 -22.38
N ARG A 63 -16.52 23.17 -22.17
CA ARG A 63 -16.72 23.94 -20.93
C ARG A 63 -17.13 23.08 -19.73
N SER A 64 -17.78 21.93 -19.93
CA SER A 64 -18.19 21.06 -18.82
C SER A 64 -17.03 20.28 -18.21
N GLU A 65 -15.95 20.02 -18.94
CA GLU A 65 -14.75 19.35 -18.41
C GLU A 65 -13.79 20.33 -17.68
N MET A 66 -13.87 21.63 -17.98
CA MET A 66 -13.10 22.67 -17.28
C MET A 66 -13.70 23.12 -15.93
N ASN A 67 -14.97 22.83 -15.65
CA ASN A 67 -15.65 23.29 -14.44
C ASN A 67 -15.50 22.36 -13.21
N GLY A 68 -14.94 21.15 -13.37
CA GLY A 68 -14.68 20.25 -12.23
C GLY A 68 -13.52 20.72 -11.35
N TYR A 69 -12.55 21.44 -11.93
CA TYR A 69 -11.32 21.86 -11.28
C TYR A 69 -11.37 23.26 -10.64
N THR A 70 -12.39 24.08 -10.91
CA THR A 70 -12.47 25.42 -10.29
C THR A 70 -12.56 25.34 -8.78
N ASP A 71 -13.31 24.37 -8.24
CA ASP A 71 -13.44 24.18 -6.80
C ASP A 71 -12.17 23.57 -6.17
N LEU A 72 -11.48 22.68 -6.91
CA LEU A 72 -10.21 22.11 -6.45
C LEU A 72 -9.10 23.17 -6.43
N ASN A 73 -8.96 23.95 -7.51
CA ASN A 73 -7.96 25.01 -7.59
C ASN A 73 -8.21 26.11 -6.55
N GLU A 74 -9.48 26.42 -6.27
CA GLU A 74 -9.87 27.33 -5.20
C GLU A 74 -9.48 26.80 -3.81
N TRP A 75 -9.72 25.49 -3.56
CA TRP A 75 -9.30 24.84 -2.32
C TRP A 75 -7.77 24.83 -2.17
N ILE A 76 -7.03 24.52 -3.24
CA ILE A 76 -5.56 24.51 -3.25
C ILE A 76 -5.03 25.91 -2.94
N ALA A 77 -5.50 26.93 -3.66
CA ALA A 77 -5.07 28.31 -3.46
C ALA A 77 -5.35 28.79 -2.04
N SER A 78 -6.54 28.47 -1.49
CA SER A 78 -6.92 28.82 -0.12
C SER A 78 -6.10 28.07 0.94
N THR A 79 -5.74 26.80 0.68
CA THR A 79 -4.88 26.01 1.56
C THR A 79 -3.47 26.59 1.62
N LEU A 80 -2.90 26.94 0.47
CA LEU A 80 -1.60 27.59 0.39
C LEU A 80 -1.62 29.00 0.98
N GLU A 81 -2.72 29.75 0.80
CA GLU A 81 -2.93 31.05 1.45
C GLU A 81 -2.95 30.94 2.96
N TYR A 82 -3.62 29.92 3.50
CA TYR A 82 -3.63 29.68 4.94
C TYR A 82 -2.23 29.45 5.49
N VAL A 83 -1.41 28.64 4.81
CA VAL A 83 -0.04 28.29 5.24
C VAL A 83 0.93 29.45 5.06
N HIS A 84 0.92 30.11 3.90
CA HIS A 84 1.91 31.12 3.51
C HIS A 84 1.46 32.56 3.74
N ARG A 85 0.21 32.78 4.18
CA ARG A 85 -0.41 34.10 4.41
C ARG A 85 -0.50 34.98 3.16
N GLN A 86 -0.32 34.40 1.98
CA GLN A 86 -0.51 35.04 0.69
C GLN A 86 -1.13 34.04 -0.26
N ARG A 87 -2.01 34.51 -1.13
CA ARG A 87 -2.70 33.65 -2.08
C ARG A 87 -1.88 33.51 -3.38
N PRO A 88 -1.45 32.30 -3.77
CA PRO A 88 -0.84 32.10 -5.07
C PRO A 88 -1.89 32.02 -6.18
N VAL A 89 -1.45 32.25 -7.41
CA VAL A 89 -2.17 31.86 -8.63
C VAL A 89 -1.54 30.59 -9.18
N ILE A 90 -2.36 29.58 -9.48
CA ILE A 90 -1.91 28.38 -10.20
C ILE A 90 -1.74 28.78 -11.67
N ALA A 91 -0.49 28.87 -12.11
CA ALA A 91 -0.13 29.36 -13.43
C ALA A 91 -0.12 28.25 -14.49
N LYS A 92 0.21 27.02 -14.10
CA LYS A 92 0.26 25.86 -14.98
C LYS A 92 0.06 24.58 -14.18
N GLU A 93 -0.63 23.62 -14.79
CA GLU A 93 -0.76 22.25 -14.29
C GLU A 93 0.01 21.31 -15.21
N GLU A 94 0.75 20.37 -14.63
CA GLU A 94 1.60 19.44 -15.36
C GLU A 94 1.39 18.03 -14.83
N LEU A 95 0.68 17.20 -15.59
CA LEU A 95 0.52 15.79 -15.29
C LEU A 95 1.86 15.08 -15.42
N MET A 96 2.32 14.46 -14.33
CA MET A 96 3.58 13.73 -14.30
C MET A 96 3.37 12.33 -14.89
N LYS A 97 3.59 12.20 -16.20
CA LYS A 97 3.34 10.95 -16.96
C LYS A 97 4.36 9.84 -16.67
N ASP A 98 5.57 10.21 -16.22
CA ASP A 98 6.67 9.27 -16.00
C ASP A 98 6.67 8.66 -14.58
N VAL A 99 5.67 8.97 -13.76
CA VAL A 99 5.57 8.41 -12.40
C VAL A 99 4.88 7.05 -12.48
N MET A 100 5.66 6.03 -12.81
CA MET A 100 5.18 4.65 -12.89
C MET A 100 4.82 4.10 -11.50
N GLY A 101 3.71 3.36 -11.41
CA GLY A 101 3.34 2.61 -10.20
C GLY A 101 2.17 3.17 -9.40
N HIS A 102 1.86 4.47 -9.46
CA HIS A 102 0.82 5.04 -8.57
C HIS A 102 -0.61 4.82 -9.06
N LEU A 103 -1.53 4.56 -8.11
CA LEU A 103 -2.97 4.42 -8.36
C LEU A 103 -3.71 5.78 -8.41
N CYS A 104 -2.95 6.88 -8.46
CA CYS A 104 -3.43 8.25 -8.53
C CYS A 104 -2.77 9.00 -9.68
N SER A 105 -3.47 9.99 -10.21
CA SER A 105 -2.87 11.03 -11.06
C SER A 105 -2.02 11.94 -10.19
N ILE A 106 -0.75 12.14 -10.57
CA ILE A 106 0.15 13.09 -9.90
C ILE A 106 0.29 14.31 -10.79
N VAL A 107 -0.12 15.47 -10.26
CA VAL A 107 -0.10 16.75 -10.97
C VAL A 107 0.84 17.70 -10.25
N ARG A 108 1.84 18.20 -10.97
CA ARG A 108 2.68 19.31 -10.52
C ARG A 108 2.00 20.63 -10.86
N LEU A 109 1.77 21.45 -9.86
CA LEU A 109 1.17 22.77 -9.99
C LEU A 109 2.25 23.83 -9.88
N HIS A 110 2.39 24.66 -10.92
CA HIS A 110 3.32 25.79 -10.94
C HIS A 110 2.62 27.04 -10.40
N LEU A 111 3.25 27.70 -9.43
CA LEU A 111 2.65 28.78 -8.65
C LEU A 111 3.29 30.12 -9.00
N THR A 112 2.46 31.16 -9.08
CA THR A 112 2.91 32.57 -9.15
C THR A 112 2.42 33.30 -7.91
N TRP A 113 3.35 33.93 -7.20
CA TRP A 113 3.07 34.62 -5.94
C TRP A 113 3.00 36.14 -6.14
N PRO A 114 2.11 36.85 -5.41
CA PRO A 114 2.00 38.30 -5.50
C PRO A 114 3.29 39.04 -5.11
N SER A 115 4.06 38.48 -4.17
CA SER A 115 5.37 39.00 -3.79
C SER A 115 6.45 37.95 -4.00
N SER A 116 7.66 38.40 -4.36
CA SER A 116 8.83 37.53 -4.49
C SER A 116 9.42 37.24 -3.11
N SER A 117 9.35 36.00 -2.67
CA SER A 117 10.09 35.48 -1.53
C SER A 117 10.73 34.14 -1.90
N SER A 118 11.93 33.86 -1.38
CA SER A 118 12.55 32.54 -1.48
C SER A 118 11.78 31.47 -0.71
N ASP A 119 10.92 31.87 0.23
CA ASP A 119 10.18 30.96 1.11
C ASP A 119 8.88 30.46 0.48
N PHE A 120 8.52 30.99 -0.70
CA PHE A 120 7.33 30.55 -1.41
C PHE A 120 7.66 29.41 -2.38
N PRO A 121 6.92 28.29 -2.33
CA PRO A 121 7.16 27.20 -3.25
C PRO A 121 6.81 27.65 -4.68
N SER A 122 7.74 27.46 -5.61
CA SER A 122 7.45 27.67 -7.04
C SER A 122 6.52 26.60 -7.60
N THR A 123 6.51 25.41 -6.98
CA THR A 123 5.64 24.29 -7.34
C THR A 123 5.17 23.51 -6.13
N VAL A 124 4.03 22.84 -6.27
CA VAL A 124 3.49 21.85 -5.31
C VAL A 124 2.95 20.63 -6.06
N ILE A 125 2.80 19.51 -5.37
CA ILE A 125 2.25 18.28 -5.94
C ILE A 125 0.83 18.03 -5.41
N ALA A 126 -0.08 17.79 -6.33
CA ALA A 126 -1.42 17.27 -6.06
C ALA A 126 -1.50 15.79 -6.48
N LYS A 127 -1.83 14.91 -5.53
CA LYS A 127 -2.15 13.50 -5.79
C LYS A 127 -3.67 13.34 -5.81
N ILE A 128 -4.22 12.90 -6.93
CA ILE A 128 -5.68 12.80 -7.16
C ILE A 128 -6.00 11.33 -7.49
N PRO A 129 -6.81 10.62 -6.68
CA PRO A 129 -7.23 9.25 -6.98
C PRO A 129 -7.80 9.10 -8.39
N ASN A 130 -7.44 8.03 -9.09
CA ASN A 130 -7.85 7.82 -10.47
C ASN A 130 -8.28 6.36 -10.73
N THR A 131 -9.58 6.13 -10.76
CA THR A 131 -10.18 4.80 -11.00
C THR A 131 -9.84 4.23 -12.38
N ALA A 132 -9.66 5.08 -13.41
CA ALA A 132 -9.26 4.62 -14.74
C ALA A 132 -7.84 4.04 -14.75
N SER A 133 -6.91 4.63 -13.99
CA SER A 133 -5.54 4.13 -13.86
C SER A 133 -5.48 2.77 -13.15
N LEU A 134 -6.35 2.54 -12.16
CA LEU A 134 -6.48 1.23 -11.50
C LEU A 134 -6.95 0.16 -12.51
N VAL A 135 -8.00 0.46 -13.28
CA VAL A 135 -8.56 -0.48 -14.26
C VAL A 135 -7.55 -0.82 -15.37
N GLU A 136 -6.85 0.18 -15.92
CA GLU A 136 -5.83 -0.03 -16.97
C GLU A 136 -4.70 -0.95 -16.48
N LYS A 137 -4.19 -0.73 -15.25
CA LYS A 137 -3.12 -1.54 -14.67
C LYS A 137 -3.55 -2.96 -14.36
N LEU A 138 -4.79 -3.15 -13.93
CA LEU A 138 -5.35 -4.49 -13.70
C LEU A 138 -5.59 -5.22 -15.03
N GLN A 139 -6.09 -4.53 -16.06
CA GLN A 139 -6.33 -5.12 -17.38
C GLN A 139 -5.04 -5.50 -18.12
N GLY A 140 -3.97 -4.68 -18.02
CA GLY A 140 -2.68 -4.97 -18.66
C GLY A 140 -1.93 -6.19 -18.10
N VAL A 141 -2.40 -6.74 -16.99
CA VAL A 141 -1.78 -7.85 -16.25
C VAL A 141 -2.58 -9.15 -16.41
N LEU A 142 -3.87 -9.05 -16.73
CA LEU A 142 -4.77 -10.18 -16.93
C LEU A 142 -4.72 -10.63 -18.40
N VAL A 143 -4.19 -11.83 -18.65
CA VAL A 143 -4.25 -12.46 -19.98
C VAL A 143 -5.67 -12.97 -20.23
N ASP A 144 -6.38 -12.32 -21.16
CA ASP A 144 -7.59 -12.70 -21.94
C ASP A 144 -8.78 -13.46 -21.33
N GLU A 145 -8.80 -13.88 -20.05
CA GLU A 145 -9.94 -14.64 -19.49
C GLU A 145 -10.61 -14.03 -18.25
N VAL A 146 -10.06 -12.94 -17.69
CA VAL A 146 -10.75 -12.21 -16.61
C VAL A 146 -11.40 -10.97 -17.21
N GLN A 147 -12.65 -11.12 -17.66
CA GLN A 147 -13.51 -9.96 -17.85
C GLN A 147 -13.53 -9.20 -16.53
N VAL A 148 -13.00 -7.97 -16.51
CA VAL A 148 -13.22 -7.02 -15.42
C VAL A 148 -14.70 -6.65 -15.48
N ALA A 149 -15.52 -7.51 -14.88
CA ALA A 149 -16.95 -7.32 -14.79
C ALA A 149 -17.20 -6.33 -13.64
N SER A 150 -17.87 -5.23 -13.98
CA SER A 150 -18.22 -4.09 -13.13
C SER A 150 -17.05 -3.19 -12.69
N ALA A 151 -17.32 -1.90 -12.55
CA ALA A 151 -16.37 -0.93 -12.03
C ALA A 151 -15.82 -1.48 -10.70
N PRO A 152 -14.49 -1.47 -10.47
CA PRO A 152 -13.95 -1.91 -9.19
C PRO A 152 -14.68 -1.16 -8.09
N ASP A 153 -15.13 -1.88 -7.06
CA ASP A 153 -15.58 -1.24 -5.83
C ASP A 153 -14.46 -0.30 -5.37
N ASP A 154 -14.73 1.01 -5.37
CA ASP A 154 -13.76 2.07 -5.07
C ASP A 154 -13.22 1.96 -3.63
N SER A 155 -13.74 1.02 -2.82
CA SER A 155 -13.28 0.72 -1.45
C SER A 155 -11.77 0.56 -1.32
N TYR A 156 -11.08 -0.03 -2.31
CA TYR A 156 -9.62 -0.15 -2.27
C TYR A 156 -8.91 1.20 -2.51
N LEU A 157 -9.37 2.00 -3.48
CA LEU A 157 -8.83 3.33 -3.75
C LEU A 157 -9.09 4.29 -2.59
N GLN A 158 -10.30 4.22 -2.02
CA GLN A 158 -10.66 4.93 -0.81
C GLN A 158 -9.71 4.56 0.33
N LEU A 159 -9.48 3.27 0.55
CA LEU A 159 -8.61 2.81 1.64
C LEU A 159 -7.20 3.40 1.53
N ILE A 160 -6.56 3.28 0.37
CA ILE A 160 -5.17 3.74 0.20
C ILE A 160 -5.07 5.27 0.27
N HIS A 161 -6.08 6.00 -0.23
CA HIS A 161 -6.15 7.46 -0.15
C HIS A 161 -6.30 7.94 1.29
N GLU A 162 -7.26 7.37 2.03
CA GLU A 162 -7.49 7.72 3.44
C GLU A 162 -6.30 7.31 4.32
N THR A 163 -5.66 6.19 4.03
CA THR A 163 -4.44 5.75 4.75
C THR A 163 -3.29 6.73 4.54
N GLU A 164 -3.09 7.22 3.32
CA GLU A 164 -2.06 8.22 3.02
C GLU A 164 -2.34 9.54 3.75
N ILE A 165 -3.61 10.00 3.76
CA ILE A 165 -4.03 11.21 4.50
C ILE A 165 -3.76 11.05 6.00
N ASP A 166 -4.22 9.95 6.60
CA ASP A 166 -4.06 9.69 8.03
C ASP A 166 -2.55 9.63 8.38
N THR A 167 -1.72 9.05 7.51
CA THR A 167 -0.27 8.95 7.69
C THR A 167 0.43 10.31 7.64
N TYR A 168 0.22 11.12 6.60
CA TYR A 168 0.82 12.45 6.53
C TYR A 168 0.34 13.35 7.67
N THR A 169 -0.95 13.30 8.00
CA THR A 169 -1.51 14.07 9.11
C THR A 169 -0.83 13.71 10.42
N MET A 170 -0.60 12.43 10.67
CA MET A 170 0.06 11.93 11.87
C MET A 170 1.54 12.34 11.91
N LEU A 171 2.31 12.06 10.84
CA LEU A 171 3.75 12.37 10.80
C LEU A 171 4.02 13.88 10.89
N ASN A 172 3.17 14.71 10.29
CA ASN A 172 3.27 16.16 10.36
C ASN A 172 2.97 16.69 11.78
N LYS A 173 1.98 16.11 12.47
CA LYS A 173 1.65 16.50 13.86
C LYS A 173 2.69 16.05 14.89
N GLY A 174 3.22 14.85 14.71
CA GLY A 174 4.12 14.22 15.67
C GLY A 174 5.59 14.61 15.53
N GLU A 175 5.94 15.45 14.53
CA GLU A 175 7.31 15.90 14.25
C GLU A 175 8.30 14.72 14.23
N CYS A 176 8.13 13.77 13.30
CA CYS A 176 8.96 12.58 13.20
C CYS A 176 10.44 12.91 12.90
N VAL A 177 11.23 13.15 13.96
CA VAL A 177 12.60 13.69 13.84
C VAL A 177 13.52 12.75 13.08
N GLY A 178 14.08 13.25 11.99
CA GLY A 178 15.07 12.58 11.16
C GLY A 178 14.49 11.71 10.05
N LEU A 179 13.16 11.66 9.93
CA LEU A 179 12.47 11.10 8.78
C LEU A 179 12.27 12.20 7.72
N ALA A 180 12.71 11.94 6.49
CA ALA A 180 12.54 12.83 5.36
C ALA A 180 11.17 12.59 4.74
N VAL A 181 10.21 13.46 5.04
CA VAL A 181 8.84 13.41 4.52
C VAL A 181 8.56 14.77 3.85
N PRO A 182 7.93 14.81 2.67
CA PRO A 182 7.50 16.08 2.07
C PRO A 182 6.58 16.85 3.02
N PHE A 183 6.66 18.18 3.00
CA PHE A 183 5.72 19.00 3.76
C PHE A 183 4.28 18.75 3.30
N PHE A 184 3.37 18.50 4.25
CA PHE A 184 1.96 18.23 3.98
C PHE A 184 1.13 19.50 4.14
N TYR A 185 0.59 20.02 3.04
CA TYR A 185 -0.24 21.23 3.07
C TYR A 185 -1.67 20.95 3.52
N GLY A 186 -2.24 19.82 3.09
CA GLY A 186 -3.60 19.42 3.41
C GLY A 186 -4.15 18.37 2.46
N ALA A 187 -5.35 17.87 2.75
CA ALA A 187 -6.03 16.91 1.91
C ALA A 187 -7.54 17.06 1.93
N LEU A 188 -8.17 16.58 0.87
CA LEU A 188 -9.60 16.34 0.74
C LEU A 188 -9.85 14.82 0.79
N PRO A 189 -10.77 14.33 1.64
CA PRO A 189 -11.06 12.90 1.79
C PRO A 189 -11.64 12.32 0.50
N PHE A 190 -11.65 10.99 0.38
CA PHE A 190 -12.16 10.29 -0.80
C PHE A 190 -13.64 10.59 -1.07
N SER A 191 -14.41 10.90 -0.02
CA SER A 191 -15.82 11.30 -0.12
C SER A 191 -16.04 12.72 -0.65
N SER A 192 -14.97 13.51 -0.83
CA SER A 192 -15.03 14.81 -1.51
C SER A 192 -15.38 14.63 -2.98
N PRO A 193 -16.11 15.57 -3.61
CA PRO A 193 -16.27 15.59 -5.07
C PRO A 193 -14.93 15.64 -5.82
N ASN A 194 -13.90 16.21 -5.19
CA ASN A 194 -12.55 16.35 -5.73
C ASN A 194 -11.53 15.85 -4.68
N PRO A 195 -11.34 14.53 -4.52
CA PRO A 195 -10.38 14.01 -3.54
C PRO A 195 -8.95 14.36 -3.96
N CYS A 196 -8.13 14.82 -3.01
CA CYS A 196 -6.79 15.32 -3.32
C CYS A 196 -5.90 15.30 -2.08
N ILE A 197 -4.61 14.98 -2.25
CA ILE A 197 -3.56 15.18 -1.26
C ILE A 197 -2.60 16.23 -1.81
N LEU A 198 -2.40 17.32 -1.09
CA LEU A 198 -1.51 18.42 -1.47
C LEU A 198 -0.23 18.38 -0.62
N ILE A 199 0.90 18.16 -1.28
CA ILE A 199 2.22 18.02 -0.65
C ILE A 199 3.27 18.88 -1.35
N GLU A 200 4.40 19.07 -0.67
CA GLU A 200 5.60 19.69 -1.21
C GLU A 200 6.07 18.99 -2.48
N ASP A 201 6.38 19.78 -3.50
CA ASP A 201 7.19 19.32 -4.62
C ASP A 201 8.66 19.36 -4.22
N VAL A 202 9.19 18.19 -3.85
CA VAL A 202 10.59 18.03 -3.49
C VAL A 202 11.43 18.10 -4.78
N ASN A 203 11.59 19.32 -5.27
CA ASN A 203 12.23 19.64 -6.53
C ASN A 203 13.69 19.20 -6.58
N SER A 204 14.18 19.04 -7.82
CA SER A 204 15.56 18.66 -8.13
C SER A 204 15.98 17.34 -7.48
N THR A 205 15.04 16.40 -7.41
CA THR A 205 15.28 15.04 -6.95
C THR A 205 15.11 14.03 -8.09
N LYS A 206 15.61 12.82 -7.87
CA LYS A 206 15.41 11.68 -8.75
C LYS A 206 15.12 10.42 -7.94
N ALA A 207 14.23 9.58 -8.44
CA ALA A 207 14.20 8.17 -8.07
C ALA A 207 15.37 7.46 -8.76
N ILE A 208 15.98 6.50 -8.07
CA ILE A 208 17.02 5.65 -8.66
C ILE A 208 16.34 4.55 -9.48
N ASP A 209 16.95 4.15 -10.61
CA ASP A 209 16.41 3.04 -11.39
C ASP A 209 16.42 1.75 -10.56
N VAL A 210 15.35 0.95 -10.65
CA VAL A 210 15.17 -0.24 -9.82
C VAL A 210 16.29 -1.26 -10.02
N ILE A 211 16.86 -1.35 -11.23
CA ILE A 211 17.92 -2.29 -11.57
C ILE A 211 19.28 -1.78 -11.08
N ASP A 212 19.61 -0.52 -11.35
CA ASP A 212 20.83 0.13 -10.82
C ASP A 212 20.88 -0.02 -9.29
N GLY A 213 19.74 0.23 -8.64
CA GLY A 213 19.54 0.03 -7.22
C GLY A 213 20.42 0.91 -6.34
N PHE A 214 20.42 0.60 -5.04
CA PHE A 214 21.18 1.36 -4.06
C PHE A 214 22.59 0.78 -3.87
N ASP A 215 23.55 1.69 -3.71
CA ASP A 215 24.88 1.37 -3.20
C ASP A 215 24.85 1.20 -1.67
N ASP A 216 25.96 0.72 -1.11
CA ASP A 216 26.10 0.42 0.30
C ASP A 216 25.79 1.65 1.18
N ASP A 217 26.33 2.83 0.83
CA ASP A 217 26.14 4.08 1.59
C ASP A 217 24.67 4.50 1.63
N LYS A 218 23.97 4.41 0.48
CA LYS A 218 22.54 4.73 0.38
C LYS A 218 21.70 3.79 1.22
N LEU A 219 22.06 2.50 1.30
CA LEU A 219 21.35 1.54 2.14
C LEU A 219 21.43 1.89 3.63
N TYR A 220 22.59 2.30 4.14
CA TYR A 220 22.70 2.77 5.52
C TYR A 220 21.85 4.03 5.76
N LYS A 221 21.83 4.97 4.80
CA LYS A 221 20.96 6.16 4.88
C LYS A 221 19.46 5.78 4.91
N ILE A 222 19.05 4.80 4.11
CA ILE A 222 17.67 4.28 4.12
C ILE A 222 17.36 3.60 5.46
N VAL A 223 18.27 2.78 5.99
CA VAL A 223 18.09 2.18 7.32
C VAL A 223 17.94 3.26 8.40
N ASP A 224 18.70 4.35 8.34
CA ASP A 224 18.56 5.46 9.28
C ASP A 224 17.16 6.13 9.21
N GLN A 225 16.50 6.13 8.04
CA GLN A 225 15.10 6.56 7.88
C GLN A 225 14.11 5.58 8.50
N ILE A 226 14.28 4.27 8.25
CA ILE A 226 13.47 3.21 8.87
C ILE A 226 13.60 3.27 10.40
N VAL A 227 14.81 3.50 10.91
CA VAL A 227 15.05 3.72 12.35
C VAL A 227 14.29 4.94 12.86
N ALA A 228 14.27 6.06 12.11
CA ALA A 228 13.53 7.25 12.52
C ALA A 228 12.02 6.96 12.64
N LEU A 229 11.44 6.30 11.64
CA LEU A 229 10.05 5.87 11.63
C LEU A 229 9.72 4.93 12.81
N HIS A 230 10.56 3.91 13.05
CA HIS A 230 10.29 2.93 14.09
C HIS A 230 10.50 3.52 15.50
N VAL A 231 11.49 4.40 15.68
CA VAL A 231 11.66 5.13 16.95
C VAL A 231 10.46 6.04 17.22
N TYR A 232 9.90 6.67 16.18
CA TYR A 232 8.65 7.40 16.30
C TYR A 232 7.52 6.47 16.78
N ALA A 233 7.34 5.33 16.13
CA ALA A 233 6.33 4.33 16.52
C ALA A 233 6.50 3.79 17.96
N PHE A 234 7.73 3.63 18.45
CA PHE A 234 7.97 3.20 19.84
C PHE A 234 7.76 4.31 20.88
N THR A 235 7.50 5.54 20.44
CA THR A 235 7.36 6.70 21.33
C THR A 235 6.02 7.43 21.20
N HIS A 236 5.16 6.96 20.31
CA HIS A 236 3.84 7.50 19.98
C HIS A 236 2.86 6.33 19.80
N ASP A 237 1.56 6.57 19.98
CA ASP A 237 0.54 5.52 19.90
C ASP A 237 -0.41 5.70 18.70
N GLU A 238 -0.42 6.87 18.07
CA GLU A 238 -1.36 7.25 17.01
C GLU A 238 -1.28 6.35 15.77
N TRP A 239 -0.10 5.80 15.49
CA TRP A 239 0.14 4.93 14.35
C TRP A 239 -0.57 3.57 14.47
N GLU A 240 -0.94 3.14 15.69
CA GLU A 240 -1.64 1.87 15.89
C GLU A 240 -3.04 1.87 15.25
N ALA A 241 -3.62 3.05 15.07
CA ALA A 241 -4.91 3.26 14.42
C ALA A 241 -4.80 3.40 12.89
N LEU A 242 -3.59 3.38 12.31
CA LEU A 242 -3.42 3.43 10.87
C LEU A 242 -4.00 2.17 10.24
N GLY A 243 -4.83 2.38 9.22
CA GLY A 243 -5.64 1.32 8.65
C GLY A 243 -6.64 0.73 9.66
N GLU A 244 -6.99 1.39 10.78
CA GLU A 244 -8.01 0.91 11.72
C GLU A 244 -9.43 1.07 11.15
N LYS A 245 -9.69 2.20 10.48
CA LYS A 245 -10.90 2.44 9.68
C LYS A 245 -11.00 1.52 8.45
N SER A 246 -9.99 0.68 8.22
CA SER A 246 -9.99 -0.21 7.08
C SER A 246 -11.16 -1.18 7.17
N LEU A 247 -11.88 -1.23 6.06
CA LEU A 247 -12.71 -2.32 5.62
C LEU A 247 -11.96 -3.68 5.58
N MET A 248 -10.72 -3.86 6.06
CA MET A 248 -9.95 -5.13 5.98
C MET A 248 -10.63 -6.37 6.60
N ALA A 249 -11.55 -6.18 7.54
CA ALA A 249 -12.40 -7.27 8.05
C ALA A 249 -13.58 -7.58 7.11
N GLU A 250 -14.03 -6.61 6.32
CA GLU A 250 -15.09 -6.72 5.32
C GLU A 250 -14.54 -6.99 3.90
N MET A 251 -13.26 -6.70 3.64
CA MET A 251 -12.59 -6.80 2.35
C MET A 251 -12.35 -8.24 1.92
N GLU A 252 -12.24 -9.16 2.87
CA GLU A 252 -12.06 -10.58 2.59
C GLU A 252 -13.15 -11.13 1.65
N ASP A 253 -14.38 -10.67 1.86
CA ASP A 253 -15.55 -11.08 1.08
C ASP A 253 -15.85 -10.12 -0.09
N THR A 254 -15.02 -9.09 -0.32
CA THR A 254 -15.22 -8.16 -1.45
C THR A 254 -14.76 -8.78 -2.76
N GLU A 255 -15.44 -8.41 -3.84
CA GLU A 255 -15.03 -8.77 -5.20
C GLU A 255 -13.61 -8.30 -5.52
N SER A 256 -13.23 -7.08 -5.08
CA SER A 256 -11.89 -6.52 -5.27
C SER A 256 -10.78 -7.39 -4.68
N TYR A 257 -10.99 -7.95 -3.48
CA TYR A 257 -10.00 -8.86 -2.89
C TYR A 257 -9.94 -10.21 -3.61
N GLN A 258 -11.09 -10.75 -4.02
CA GLN A 258 -11.12 -11.99 -4.82
C GLN A 258 -10.42 -11.80 -6.17
N GLN A 259 -10.54 -10.62 -6.79
CA GLN A 259 -9.79 -10.26 -8.00
C GLN A 259 -8.28 -10.15 -7.71
N PHE A 260 -7.88 -9.54 -6.59
CA PHE A 260 -6.48 -9.49 -6.17
C PHE A 260 -5.86 -10.89 -6.00
N VAL A 261 -6.57 -11.81 -5.34
CA VAL A 261 -6.13 -13.20 -5.17
C VAL A 261 -5.94 -13.90 -6.52
N LYS A 262 -6.92 -13.81 -7.42
CA LYS A 262 -6.84 -14.40 -8.78
C LYS A 262 -5.68 -13.81 -9.59
N MET A 263 -5.49 -12.50 -9.52
CA MET A 263 -4.39 -11.81 -10.17
C MET A 263 -3.03 -12.32 -9.65
N ASN A 264 -2.86 -12.44 -8.34
CA ASN A 264 -1.63 -12.95 -7.74
C ASN A 264 -1.34 -14.41 -8.13
N ASP A 265 -2.37 -15.27 -8.17
CA ASP A 265 -2.24 -16.65 -8.64
C ASP A 265 -1.84 -16.71 -10.13
N SER A 266 -2.42 -15.85 -10.97
CA SER A 266 -2.05 -15.73 -12.38
C SER A 266 -0.59 -15.27 -12.56
N MET A 267 -0.15 -14.25 -11.83
CA MET A 267 1.25 -13.81 -11.85
C MET A 267 2.22 -14.93 -11.44
N ASN A 268 1.88 -15.69 -10.39
CA ASN A 268 2.68 -16.83 -9.96
C ASN A 268 2.79 -17.89 -11.07
N GLN A 269 1.66 -18.26 -11.71
CA GLN A 269 1.65 -19.23 -12.81
C GLN A 269 2.45 -18.75 -14.03
N ASN A 270 2.32 -17.47 -14.40
CA ASN A 270 3.05 -16.87 -15.51
C ASN A 270 4.56 -16.88 -15.24
N LEU A 271 4.99 -16.47 -14.04
CA LEU A 271 6.40 -16.49 -13.65
C LEU A 271 6.98 -17.91 -13.62
N ARG A 272 6.23 -18.88 -13.10
CA ARG A 272 6.65 -20.30 -13.10
C ARG A 272 6.83 -20.86 -14.51
N SER A 273 5.95 -20.45 -15.43
CA SER A 273 5.98 -20.92 -16.82
C SER A 273 7.09 -20.26 -17.62
N ALA A 274 7.31 -18.95 -17.43
CA ALA A 274 8.32 -18.18 -18.15
C ALA A 274 9.75 -18.41 -17.63
N TYR A 275 9.91 -18.66 -16.33
CA TYR A 275 11.23 -18.77 -15.69
C TYR A 275 11.36 -20.07 -14.89
N PRO A 276 11.83 -21.17 -15.52
CA PRO A 276 11.93 -22.49 -14.88
C PRO A 276 12.72 -22.49 -13.56
N LEU A 277 13.74 -21.62 -13.45
CA LEU A 277 14.52 -21.39 -12.23
C LEU A 277 13.64 -21.06 -11.01
N LEU A 278 12.56 -20.31 -11.20
CA LEU A 278 11.64 -19.92 -10.12
C LEU A 278 10.64 -21.02 -9.75
N SER A 279 10.48 -22.03 -10.60
CA SER A 279 9.33 -22.94 -10.53
C SER A 279 9.25 -23.69 -9.20
N GLU A 280 10.38 -24.17 -8.70
CA GLU A 280 10.46 -24.92 -7.44
C GLU A 280 10.14 -24.03 -6.23
N GLY A 281 10.82 -22.89 -6.12
CA GLY A 281 10.61 -21.94 -5.03
C GLY A 281 9.18 -21.39 -5.00
N LEU A 282 8.61 -21.05 -6.17
CA LEU A 282 7.24 -20.55 -6.27
C LEU A 282 6.19 -21.62 -5.93
N GLN A 283 6.44 -22.89 -6.26
CA GLN A 283 5.58 -24.00 -5.82
C GLN A 283 5.57 -24.15 -4.31
N LEU A 284 6.74 -24.09 -3.68
CA LEU A 284 6.86 -24.17 -2.22
C LEU A 284 6.24 -22.95 -1.54
N LEU A 285 6.47 -21.75 -2.05
CA LEU A 285 5.82 -20.52 -1.55
C LEU A 285 4.30 -20.62 -1.65
N HIS A 286 3.78 -21.06 -2.80
CA HIS A 286 2.35 -21.21 -2.99
C HIS A 286 1.79 -22.23 -2.00
N LYS A 287 2.33 -23.45 -1.97
CA LYS A 287 1.85 -24.53 -1.11
C LYS A 287 1.89 -24.20 0.38
N ASN A 288 2.92 -23.48 0.86
CA ASN A 288 3.13 -23.25 2.28
C ASN A 288 2.61 -21.90 2.78
N TYR A 289 2.34 -20.95 1.88
CA TYR A 289 1.98 -19.59 2.26
C TYR A 289 0.83 -19.04 1.43
N THR A 290 0.99 -18.84 0.11
CA THR A 290 0.00 -18.07 -0.66
C THR A 290 -1.24 -18.85 -1.08
N CYS A 291 -1.26 -20.18 -0.98
CA CYS A 291 -2.47 -20.97 -1.21
C CYS A 291 -3.54 -20.73 -0.14
N ASN A 292 -3.14 -20.21 1.02
CA ASN A 292 -4.08 -19.56 1.91
C ASN A 292 -4.45 -18.21 1.29
N HIS A 293 -5.59 -18.12 0.60
CA HIS A 293 -6.05 -16.89 -0.05
C HIS A 293 -6.15 -15.67 0.88
N LEU A 294 -6.06 -15.86 2.21
CA LEU A 294 -6.03 -14.81 3.22
C LEU A 294 -4.64 -14.40 3.67
N TRP A 295 -3.57 -14.95 3.09
CA TRP A 295 -2.17 -14.76 3.56
C TRP A 295 -1.82 -13.29 3.80
N TYR A 296 -2.25 -12.41 2.90
CA TYR A 296 -2.00 -10.97 2.98
C TYR A 296 -2.74 -10.35 4.18
N MET A 297 -4.03 -10.63 4.28
CA MET A 297 -4.88 -10.16 5.37
C MET A 297 -4.44 -10.73 6.73
N GLU A 298 -4.04 -11.99 6.79
CA GLU A 298 -3.52 -12.61 8.00
C GLU A 298 -2.21 -11.98 8.46
N GLN A 299 -1.31 -11.63 7.53
CA GLN A 299 -0.10 -10.88 7.86
C GLN A 299 -0.45 -9.54 8.50
N LEU A 300 -1.34 -8.76 7.89
CA LEU A 300 -1.77 -7.47 8.43
C LEU A 300 -2.45 -7.63 9.80
N ARG A 301 -3.37 -8.60 9.94
CA ARG A 301 -4.07 -8.91 11.20
C ARG A 301 -3.11 -9.34 12.30
N HIS A 302 -2.06 -10.10 11.96
CA HIS A 302 -1.06 -10.54 12.91
C HIS A 302 -0.39 -9.36 13.61
N TYR A 303 0.00 -8.32 12.87
CA TYR A 303 0.63 -7.13 13.43
C TYR A 303 -0.39 -6.10 13.92
N LYS A 304 -1.66 -6.15 13.50
CA LYS A 304 -2.72 -5.24 14.00
C LYS A 304 -3.31 -5.67 15.35
N SER A 305 -3.41 -6.96 15.65
CA SER A 305 -4.07 -7.41 16.89
C SER A 305 -3.27 -7.07 18.16
N LYS A 306 -3.86 -6.30 19.08
CA LYS A 306 -3.33 -6.08 20.44
C LYS A 306 -3.31 -7.38 21.29
N VAL A 307 -4.06 -8.41 20.88
CA VAL A 307 -4.24 -9.67 21.61
C VAL A 307 -4.15 -10.84 20.63
N ASN A 308 -3.03 -11.56 20.64
CA ASN A 308 -2.93 -12.78 19.84
C ASN A 308 -3.78 -13.88 20.51
N LEU A 309 -4.83 -14.36 19.83
CA LEU A 309 -5.88 -15.23 20.38
C LEU A 309 -5.45 -16.69 20.65
N LYS A 310 -4.17 -17.06 20.57
CA LYS A 310 -3.74 -18.47 20.71
C LYS A 310 -2.37 -18.76 21.33
N PHE A 311 -1.57 -17.76 21.69
CA PHE A 311 -0.25 -18.01 22.30
C PHE A 311 -0.01 -17.12 23.53
N PRO A 312 0.55 -17.67 24.62
CA PRO A 312 0.72 -16.96 25.89
C PRO A 312 1.83 -15.90 25.90
N PHE A 313 2.34 -15.47 24.73
CA PHE A 313 3.26 -14.34 24.66
C PHE A 313 2.43 -13.03 24.65
N LYS A 314 2.66 -12.17 25.65
CA LYS A 314 2.23 -10.77 25.61
C LYS A 314 2.73 -10.13 24.30
N GLY A 315 1.79 -9.71 23.44
CA GLY A 315 1.98 -8.80 22.30
C GLY A 315 2.80 -9.36 21.14
N VAL A 316 2.32 -9.19 19.90
CA VAL A 316 3.17 -9.31 18.71
C VAL A 316 4.09 -8.09 18.68
N LEU A 317 5.41 -8.29 18.58
CA LEU A 317 6.34 -7.19 18.36
C LEU A 317 6.06 -6.57 16.99
N ARG A 318 5.78 -5.27 16.98
CA ARG A 318 5.29 -4.55 15.80
C ARG A 318 5.76 -3.11 15.81
N THR A 319 5.73 -2.51 14.64
CA THR A 319 6.03 -1.10 14.42
C THR A 319 5.11 -0.55 13.33
N MET A 320 5.20 0.74 13.07
CA MET A 320 4.70 1.34 11.84
C MET A 320 5.68 1.08 10.70
N VAL A 321 5.18 0.61 9.56
CA VAL A 321 5.96 0.41 8.32
C VAL A 321 5.41 1.25 7.19
N HIS A 322 6.26 1.63 6.23
CA HIS A 322 5.85 2.27 4.99
C HIS A 322 5.02 1.30 4.12
N GLY A 323 5.39 0.01 4.09
CA GLY A 323 4.64 -1.07 3.44
C GLY A 323 4.89 -1.23 1.93
N ASP A 324 5.40 -0.18 1.28
CA ASP A 324 5.85 -0.23 -0.12
C ASP A 324 7.14 0.58 -0.35
N LEU A 325 8.20 0.30 0.42
CA LEU A 325 9.46 1.03 0.32
C LEU A 325 10.38 0.43 -0.76
N TRP A 326 10.51 1.09 -1.91
CA TRP A 326 11.37 0.71 -3.05
C TRP A 326 11.91 1.95 -3.77
N THR A 327 12.74 1.79 -4.81
CA THR A 327 13.48 2.91 -5.42
C THR A 327 12.61 4.10 -5.85
N SER A 328 11.41 3.85 -6.37
CA SER A 328 10.50 4.91 -6.82
C SER A 328 9.95 5.78 -5.70
N ASN A 329 9.89 5.25 -4.47
CA ASN A 329 9.34 5.92 -3.30
C ASN A 329 10.43 6.59 -2.43
N ILE A 330 11.69 6.54 -2.87
CA ILE A 330 12.83 7.18 -2.19
C ILE A 330 13.48 8.18 -3.14
N LEU A 331 13.27 9.46 -2.87
CA LEU A 331 13.75 10.56 -3.68
C LEU A 331 15.13 11.01 -3.21
N TRP A 332 16.06 11.16 -4.15
CA TRP A 332 17.44 11.54 -3.89
C TRP A 332 17.77 12.90 -4.49
N ARG A 333 18.45 13.73 -3.71
CA ARG A 333 19.15 14.92 -4.19
C ARG A 333 20.63 14.62 -4.08
N ASP A 334 21.27 14.41 -5.22
CA ASP A 334 22.63 13.89 -5.30
C ASP A 334 22.80 12.58 -4.51
N ASN A 335 23.57 12.59 -3.42
CA ASN A 335 23.79 11.45 -2.54
C ASN A 335 22.96 11.51 -1.25
N ASP A 336 22.14 12.55 -1.06
CA ASP A 336 21.33 12.71 0.14
C ASP A 336 19.88 12.33 -0.12
N LEU A 337 19.32 11.59 0.84
CA LEU A 337 17.93 11.18 0.81
C LEU A 337 17.07 12.41 1.09
N ALA A 338 16.33 12.85 0.08
CA ALA A 338 15.57 14.08 0.10
C ALA A 338 14.16 13.88 0.65
N ALA A 339 13.50 12.77 0.30
CA ALA A 339 12.17 12.44 0.79
C ALA A 339 11.82 10.96 0.59
N ILE A 340 10.99 10.43 1.48
CA ILE A 340 10.21 9.21 1.30
C ILE A 340 8.77 9.62 1.01
N VAL A 341 8.21 9.09 -0.08
CA VAL A 341 6.89 9.44 -0.62
C VAL A 341 6.03 8.20 -0.79
N ASP A 342 4.73 8.42 -1.04
CA ASP A 342 3.74 7.37 -1.28
C ASP A 342 3.42 6.49 -0.06
N TRP A 343 2.92 7.14 0.98
CA TRP A 343 2.57 6.51 2.27
C TRP A 343 1.23 5.77 2.28
N ALA A 344 0.69 5.46 1.10
CA ALA A 344 -0.61 4.84 0.88
C ALA A 344 -0.76 3.42 1.45
N ASN A 345 0.35 2.70 1.64
CA ASN A 345 0.38 1.34 2.18
C ASN A 345 0.84 1.28 3.64
N CYS A 346 0.88 2.41 4.34
CA CYS A 346 1.36 2.45 5.71
C CYS A 346 0.46 1.66 6.68
N HIS A 347 1.05 0.81 7.52
CA HIS A 347 0.29 -0.04 8.44
C HIS A 347 1.14 -0.51 9.64
N PRO A 348 0.50 -1.08 10.70
CA PRO A 348 1.20 -1.87 11.71
C PRO A 348 1.81 -3.13 11.09
N GLY A 349 3.14 -3.25 11.11
CA GLY A 349 3.88 -4.31 10.42
C GLY A 349 5.11 -4.81 11.18
N SER A 350 5.90 -5.62 10.45
CA SER A 350 7.16 -6.21 10.92
C SER A 350 8.27 -5.16 11.06
N LEU A 351 9.21 -5.37 11.99
CA LEU A 351 10.40 -4.53 12.14
C LEU A 351 11.32 -4.54 10.92
N THR A 352 11.17 -5.52 10.04
CA THR A 352 12.09 -5.78 8.93
C THR A 352 11.44 -5.69 7.57
N GLU A 353 10.13 -5.44 7.51
CA GLU A 353 9.37 -5.45 6.25
C GLU A 353 9.94 -4.47 5.22
N ASP A 354 10.07 -3.19 5.60
CA ASP A 354 10.58 -2.15 4.70
C ASP A 354 12.04 -2.42 4.30
N LEU A 355 12.87 -2.91 5.23
CA LEU A 355 14.26 -3.26 4.94
C LEU A 355 14.35 -4.42 3.95
N GLN A 356 13.55 -5.47 4.16
CA GLN A 356 13.47 -6.60 3.25
C GLN A 356 12.96 -6.17 1.87
N ARG A 357 11.93 -5.31 1.82
CA ARG A 357 11.38 -4.81 0.56
C ARG A 357 12.42 -4.03 -0.24
N VAL A 358 13.15 -3.11 0.39
CA VAL A 358 14.24 -2.35 -0.24
C VAL A 358 15.33 -3.29 -0.73
N LEU A 359 15.82 -4.20 0.12
CA LEU A 359 16.94 -5.08 -0.22
C LEU A 359 16.60 -6.08 -1.33
N VAL A 360 15.36 -6.54 -1.41
CA VAL A 360 14.94 -7.50 -2.45
C VAL A 360 14.66 -6.81 -3.77
N THR A 361 14.00 -5.65 -3.76
CA THR A 361 13.60 -4.99 -5.01
C THR A 361 14.65 -4.04 -5.58
N SER A 362 15.49 -3.46 -4.72
CA SER A 362 16.30 -2.28 -5.05
C SER A 362 17.81 -2.52 -4.89
N CYS A 363 18.27 -3.77 -4.84
CA CYS A 363 19.68 -4.14 -4.72
C CYS A 363 19.98 -5.43 -5.48
N SER A 364 21.23 -5.58 -5.92
CA SER A 364 21.68 -6.86 -6.48
C SER A 364 21.66 -7.98 -5.44
N VAL A 365 21.56 -9.22 -5.93
CA VAL A 365 21.60 -10.44 -5.09
C VAL A 365 22.84 -10.46 -4.21
N GLU A 366 24.02 -10.19 -4.79
CA GLU A 366 25.30 -10.15 -4.07
C GLU A 366 25.27 -9.14 -2.93
N ARG A 367 24.82 -7.91 -3.20
CA ARG A 367 24.78 -6.85 -2.20
C ARG A 367 23.81 -7.18 -1.07
N ARG A 368 22.61 -7.68 -1.40
CA ARG A 368 21.62 -8.14 -0.42
C ARG A 368 22.20 -9.19 0.52
N GLN A 369 22.80 -10.25 -0.02
CA GLN A 369 23.37 -11.34 0.77
C GLN A 369 24.53 -10.86 1.65
N ARG A 370 25.38 -9.97 1.13
CA ARG A 370 26.52 -9.41 1.86
C ARG A 370 26.09 -8.45 2.98
N LEU A 371 25.07 -7.63 2.75
CA LEU A 371 24.71 -6.52 3.64
C LEU A 371 23.55 -6.79 4.58
N ILE A 372 22.75 -7.84 4.38
CA ILE A 372 21.56 -8.06 5.21
C ILE A 372 21.88 -8.05 6.72
N ARG A 373 22.90 -8.80 7.14
CA ARG A 373 23.28 -8.88 8.54
C ARG A 373 23.90 -7.56 9.06
N PRO A 374 24.90 -6.95 8.39
CA PRO A 374 25.40 -5.64 8.79
C PRO A 374 24.31 -4.55 8.93
N LEU A 375 23.32 -4.54 8.03
CA LEU A 375 22.22 -3.57 8.09
C LEU A 375 21.25 -3.85 9.23
N LEU A 376 20.97 -5.11 9.57
CA LEU A 376 20.19 -5.47 10.76
C LEU A 376 20.90 -5.08 12.06
N GLU A 377 22.21 -5.31 12.13
CA GLU A 377 23.05 -4.92 13.28
C GLU A 377 23.04 -3.39 13.44
N HIS A 378 23.28 -2.64 12.36
CA HIS A 378 23.19 -1.18 12.35
C HIS A 378 21.81 -0.67 12.74
N TYR A 379 20.74 -1.25 12.20
CA TYR A 379 19.36 -0.92 12.59
C TYR A 379 19.16 -1.08 14.10
N PHE A 380 19.53 -2.24 14.65
CA PHE A 380 19.35 -2.54 16.08
C PHE A 380 20.11 -1.56 16.98
N GLU A 381 21.38 -1.29 16.66
CA GLU A 381 22.22 -0.35 17.39
C GLU A 381 21.66 1.08 17.36
N LYS A 382 21.19 1.54 16.20
CA LYS A 382 20.64 2.88 16.03
C LYS A 382 19.31 3.06 16.76
N VAL A 383 18.40 2.07 16.71
CA VAL A 383 17.15 2.11 17.49
C VAL A 383 17.48 2.18 18.98
N GLN A 384 18.35 1.29 19.48
CA GLN A 384 18.74 1.27 20.90
C GLN A 384 19.33 2.62 21.33
N MET A 385 20.25 3.18 20.53
CA MET A 385 20.85 4.48 20.80
C MET A 385 19.78 5.60 20.86
N LYS A 386 18.87 5.65 19.89
CA LYS A 386 17.85 6.72 19.82
C LYS A 386 16.80 6.60 20.93
N LEU A 387 16.38 5.39 21.28
CA LEU A 387 15.46 5.15 22.41
C LEU A 387 16.11 5.52 23.75
N LYS A 388 17.37 5.14 23.95
CA LYS A 388 18.13 5.53 25.14
C LYS A 388 18.22 7.05 25.30
N LYS A 389 18.45 7.80 24.21
CA LYS A 389 18.43 9.28 24.23
C LYS A 389 17.07 9.86 24.62
N LYS A 390 15.98 9.13 24.38
CA LYS A 390 14.61 9.49 24.79
C LYS A 390 14.22 8.88 26.15
N CYS A 391 15.16 8.31 26.89
CA CYS A 391 14.92 7.61 28.16
C CYS A 391 13.87 6.49 28.07
N LYS A 392 13.88 5.77 26.94
CA LYS A 392 13.01 4.61 26.68
C LYS A 392 13.87 3.34 26.60
N ASP A 393 13.34 2.26 27.14
CA ASP A 393 13.96 0.94 27.04
C ASP A 393 13.77 0.34 25.64
N MET A 394 14.70 -0.52 25.24
CA MET A 394 14.59 -1.27 23.99
C MET A 394 13.48 -2.32 24.13
N PRO A 395 12.44 -2.33 23.26
CA PRO A 395 11.31 -3.24 23.43
C PRO A 395 11.59 -4.67 22.94
N PHE A 396 12.75 -4.93 22.36
CA PHE A 396 13.12 -6.22 21.77
C PHE A 396 14.63 -6.48 21.81
N THR A 397 15.00 -7.74 21.69
CA THR A 397 16.39 -8.18 21.56
C THR A 397 16.79 -8.35 20.09
N PHE A 398 18.09 -8.46 19.80
CA PHE A 398 18.53 -8.77 18.43
C PHE A 398 18.02 -10.13 17.95
N GLU A 399 17.86 -11.11 18.85
CA GLU A 399 17.27 -12.41 18.52
C GLU A 399 15.80 -12.27 18.09
N ASP A 400 15.04 -11.39 18.73
CA ASP A 400 13.65 -11.10 18.32
C ASP A 400 13.59 -10.46 16.94
N LEU A 401 14.52 -9.55 16.63
CA LEU A 401 14.67 -8.96 15.30
C LEU A 401 14.98 -10.02 14.23
N GLU A 402 15.89 -10.95 14.50
CA GLU A 402 16.19 -12.05 13.57
C GLU A 402 15.00 -13.02 13.40
N LYS A 403 14.22 -13.26 14.46
CA LYS A 403 13.00 -14.08 14.38
C LYS A 403 11.95 -13.39 13.52
N ASP A 404 11.75 -12.10 13.71
CA ASP A 404 10.83 -11.30 12.90
C ASP A 404 11.28 -11.23 11.44
N TYR A 405 12.59 -11.07 11.18
CA TYR A 405 13.16 -11.18 9.83
C TYR A 405 12.76 -12.48 9.15
N ARG A 406 13.04 -13.63 9.78
CA ARG A 406 12.73 -14.95 9.22
C ARG A 406 11.22 -15.14 9.01
N ARG A 407 10.39 -14.64 9.94
CA ARG A 407 8.92 -14.72 9.84
C ARG A 407 8.37 -13.94 8.65
N THR A 408 8.97 -12.80 8.32
CA THR A 408 8.50 -11.89 7.27
C THR A 408 8.93 -12.32 5.85
N LEU A 409 9.96 -13.17 5.72
CA LEU A 409 10.45 -13.67 4.42
C LEU A 409 9.35 -14.13 3.43
N PRO A 410 8.38 -15.01 3.80
CA PRO A 410 7.32 -15.43 2.89
C PRO A 410 6.44 -14.29 2.38
N PHE A 411 6.18 -13.30 3.24
CA PHE A 411 5.38 -12.12 2.89
C PHE A 411 6.12 -11.26 1.87
N THR A 412 7.41 -10.97 2.11
CA THR A 412 8.23 -10.22 1.15
C THR A 412 8.40 -10.98 -0.17
N CYS A 413 8.53 -12.31 -0.15
CA CYS A 413 8.50 -13.12 -1.37
C CYS A 413 7.21 -12.91 -2.16
N ALA A 414 6.05 -13.02 -1.51
CA ALA A 414 4.76 -12.84 -2.16
C ALA A 414 4.58 -11.41 -2.73
N GLN A 415 4.99 -10.37 -1.98
CA GLN A 415 5.03 -9.00 -2.48
C GLN A 415 5.97 -8.85 -3.69
N THR A 416 7.10 -9.57 -3.71
CA THR A 416 8.06 -9.50 -4.83
C THR A 416 7.54 -10.24 -6.07
N VAL A 417 6.81 -11.35 -5.90
CA VAL A 417 6.08 -12.02 -6.98
C VAL A 417 5.10 -11.05 -7.63
N PHE A 418 4.31 -10.35 -6.80
CA PHE A 418 3.37 -9.34 -7.27
C PHE A 418 4.09 -8.21 -8.02
N ALA A 419 5.12 -7.62 -7.42
CA ALA A 419 5.88 -6.52 -8.02
C ALA A 419 6.50 -6.92 -9.37
N LEU A 420 7.19 -8.07 -9.43
CA LEU A 420 7.78 -8.54 -10.68
C LEU A 420 6.69 -8.79 -11.74
N GLY A 421 5.60 -9.47 -11.39
CA GLY A 421 4.47 -9.70 -12.29
C GLY A 421 3.91 -8.41 -12.89
N MET A 422 3.73 -7.37 -12.06
CA MET A 422 3.30 -6.04 -12.51
C MET A 422 4.31 -5.34 -13.42
N TRP A 423 5.61 -5.56 -13.21
CA TRP A 423 6.66 -4.81 -13.90
C TRP A 423 7.18 -5.47 -15.18
N LEU A 424 6.90 -6.75 -15.40
CA LEU A 424 7.44 -7.56 -16.50
C LEU A 424 7.30 -6.92 -17.89
N HIS A 425 6.23 -6.16 -18.12
CA HIS A 425 5.90 -5.59 -19.42
C HIS A 425 5.88 -4.05 -19.43
N THR A 426 6.35 -3.40 -18.37
CA THR A 426 6.26 -1.94 -18.21
C THR A 426 7.62 -1.27 -18.35
N GLY A 427 7.59 0.07 -18.44
CA GLY A 427 8.78 0.92 -18.44
C GLY A 427 9.66 0.82 -17.18
N VAL A 428 9.22 0.10 -16.15
CA VAL A 428 10.03 -0.20 -14.96
C VAL A 428 11.19 -1.13 -15.35
N LEU A 429 10.89 -2.23 -16.05
CA LEU A 429 11.91 -3.20 -16.49
C LEU A 429 12.28 -3.06 -17.96
N ARG A 430 11.36 -2.61 -18.82
CA ARG A 430 11.55 -2.50 -20.27
C ARG A 430 11.69 -1.05 -20.71
N LYS A 431 12.92 -0.58 -20.91
CA LYS A 431 13.22 0.78 -21.38
C LYS A 431 13.15 0.91 -22.91
N GLY A 432 12.81 -0.16 -23.62
CA GLY A 432 12.73 -0.18 -25.09
C GLY A 432 14.09 -0.38 -25.75
N GLY A 433 15.07 -0.94 -25.03
CA GLY A 433 16.44 -1.13 -25.49
C GLY A 433 16.90 -2.58 -25.47
N SER A 434 18.11 -2.84 -25.96
CA SER A 434 18.71 -4.19 -25.97
C SER A 434 18.95 -4.79 -24.58
N ASP A 435 18.92 -3.97 -23.54
CA ASP A 435 19.16 -4.36 -22.15
C ASP A 435 17.90 -4.86 -21.42
N ASP A 436 16.71 -4.71 -22.02
CA ASP A 436 15.42 -5.01 -21.38
C ASP A 436 15.35 -6.46 -20.83
N GLU A 437 15.92 -7.43 -21.54
CA GLU A 437 15.93 -8.81 -21.05
C GLU A 437 16.89 -8.99 -19.88
N ALA A 438 18.08 -8.37 -19.90
CA ALA A 438 19.02 -8.45 -18.79
C ALA A 438 18.43 -7.81 -17.52
N ARG A 439 17.70 -6.70 -17.66
CA ARG A 439 16.95 -6.04 -16.59
C ARG A 439 15.89 -6.96 -15.98
N VAL A 440 15.13 -7.68 -16.80
CA VAL A 440 14.15 -8.67 -16.34
C VAL A 440 14.85 -9.83 -15.61
N GLN A 441 15.95 -10.36 -16.17
CA GLN A 441 16.71 -11.45 -15.56
C GLN A 441 17.30 -11.07 -14.20
N GLU A 442 17.75 -9.83 -14.02
CA GLU A 442 18.21 -9.32 -12.72
C GLU A 442 17.09 -9.38 -11.67
N MET A 443 15.85 -8.96 -12.01
CA MET A 443 14.73 -9.08 -11.08
C MET A 443 14.30 -10.52 -10.81
N VAL A 444 14.36 -11.39 -11.82
CA VAL A 444 14.14 -12.83 -11.65
C VAL A 444 15.18 -13.42 -10.69
N ALA A 445 16.45 -13.04 -10.81
CA ALA A 445 17.52 -13.47 -9.90
C ALA A 445 17.28 -12.97 -8.46
N ARG A 446 16.81 -11.72 -8.29
CA ARG A 446 16.44 -11.18 -6.97
C ARG A 446 15.30 -11.97 -6.32
N LEU A 447 14.23 -12.25 -7.08
CA LEU A 447 13.11 -13.08 -6.62
C LEU A 447 13.57 -14.50 -6.27
N HIS A 448 14.37 -15.14 -7.12
CA HIS A 448 14.94 -16.46 -6.84
C HIS A 448 15.73 -16.47 -5.53
N SER A 449 16.59 -15.47 -5.33
CA SER A 449 17.44 -15.39 -4.15
C SER A 449 16.65 -15.31 -2.84
N ILE A 450 15.56 -14.54 -2.79
CA ILE A 450 14.72 -14.46 -1.59
C ILE A 450 13.84 -15.71 -1.41
N LEU A 451 13.42 -16.36 -2.51
CA LEU A 451 12.71 -17.65 -2.45
C LEU A 451 13.58 -18.73 -1.82
N ASP A 452 14.82 -18.88 -2.27
CA ASP A 452 15.76 -19.86 -1.72
C ASP A 452 15.99 -19.65 -0.22
N GLU A 453 16.23 -18.40 0.18
CA GLU A 453 16.40 -18.06 1.58
C GLU A 453 15.16 -18.38 2.41
N THR A 454 13.97 -18.10 1.89
CA THR A 454 12.69 -18.41 2.54
C THR A 454 12.52 -19.92 2.73
N VAL A 455 12.75 -20.70 1.67
CA VAL A 455 12.66 -22.17 1.71
C VAL A 455 13.61 -22.74 2.76
N ILE A 456 14.86 -22.26 2.79
CA ILE A 456 15.87 -22.70 3.76
C ILE A 456 15.49 -22.31 5.19
N ALA A 457 15.10 -21.04 5.41
CA ALA A 457 14.77 -20.51 6.72
C ALA A 457 13.57 -21.22 7.36
N HIS A 458 12.55 -21.55 6.55
CA HIS A 458 11.35 -22.25 7.01
C HIS A 458 11.43 -23.78 6.88
N LYS A 459 12.55 -24.31 6.36
CA LYS A 459 12.76 -25.75 6.12
C LYS A 459 11.63 -26.37 5.30
N TRP A 460 11.12 -25.63 4.32
CA TRP A 460 10.08 -26.14 3.43
C TRP A 460 10.65 -27.29 2.61
N LYS A 461 9.95 -28.42 2.63
CA LYS A 461 10.37 -29.63 1.92
C LYS A 461 9.41 -29.92 0.77
N HIS A 462 9.97 -30.52 -0.26
CA HIS A 462 9.19 -31.29 -1.21
C HIS A 462 8.51 -32.43 -0.47
N THR A 463 7.20 -32.55 -0.64
CA THR A 463 6.56 -33.85 -0.48
C THR A 463 6.93 -34.64 -1.73
N ALA A 464 8.06 -35.35 -1.68
CA ALA A 464 8.25 -36.49 -2.55
C ALA A 464 7.37 -37.63 -2.00
N ASP A 465 6.51 -38.16 -2.87
CA ASP A 465 5.69 -39.36 -2.74
C ASP A 465 4.55 -39.39 -1.71
N SER A 466 3.33 -39.16 -2.22
CA SER A 466 2.11 -39.82 -1.75
C SER A 466 1.29 -40.29 -2.94
#